data_AF-A0A842UNB9-F1
#
_entry.id   AF-A0A842UNB9-F1
#
_cell.length_a   1.000
_cell.length_b   1.000
_cell.length_c   1.000
_cell.angle_alpha   90.00
_cell.angle_beta   90.00
_cell.angle_gamma   90.00
#
_symmetry.space_group_name_H-M   'P 1'
#
loop_
_entity.id
_entity.type
_entity.pdbx_description
1 polymer ?
#
loop_
_entity_poly.entity_id
_entity_poly.type
_entity_poly.pdbx_seq_one_letter_code
_entity_poly.pdbx_strand_id
1 'polypeptide(L)'
;MKDMPFIKKINPKNVSILLLIILIVIGLFVGAILSAGSINRANQRVKDIDPDAEVRPGLPFLGITLITINIFILFGLIYTHISIFKKTKSRFLIGLILFLIALFIKSLFAYISIQLLTVATALKYSNIAIVETLGFSGGGFGGILILYHVFEFFVLSIFFYVSRE
;
A
#
# COMPACT_ATOMS: atom_id res chain seq x y z
N MET A 1 -4.46 -32.80 40.42
CA MET A 1 -4.73 -32.11 39.14
C MET A 1 -3.55 -31.20 38.88
N LYS A 2 -2.86 -31.37 37.75
CA LYS A 2 -1.63 -30.64 37.41
C LYS A 2 -2.01 -29.22 37.00
N ASP A 3 -1.49 -28.24 37.72
CA ASP A 3 -1.61 -26.83 37.39
C ASP A 3 -0.99 -26.59 36.01
N MET A 4 -1.83 -26.30 35.02
CA MET A 4 -1.36 -25.92 33.69
C MET A 4 -0.81 -24.49 33.73
N PRO A 5 0.37 -24.26 33.12
CA PRO A 5 1.13 -23.04 33.31
C PRO A 5 0.47 -21.86 32.62
N PHE A 6 0.43 -20.74 33.33
CA PHE A 6 0.29 -19.35 32.87
C PHE A 6 0.20 -19.18 31.35
N ILE A 7 -1.02 -19.23 30.80
CA ILE A 7 -1.30 -18.55 29.54
C ILE A 7 -1.12 -17.06 29.84
N LYS A 8 0.07 -16.53 29.55
CA LYS A 8 0.37 -15.10 29.66
C LYS A 8 -0.64 -14.37 28.77
N LYS A 9 -1.65 -13.76 29.39
CA LYS A 9 -2.70 -13.00 28.70
C LYS A 9 -2.02 -11.85 27.98
N ILE A 10 -1.75 -12.02 26.68
CA ILE A 10 -1.05 -11.02 25.88
C ILE A 10 -1.90 -9.76 25.89
N ASN A 11 -1.29 -8.63 26.21
CA ASN A 11 -1.95 -7.33 26.18
C ASN A 11 -2.55 -7.11 24.77
N PRO A 12 -3.84 -6.76 24.63
CA PRO A 12 -4.46 -6.50 23.33
C PRO A 12 -3.65 -5.52 22.47
N LYS A 13 -2.95 -4.56 23.08
CA LYS A 13 -2.03 -3.64 22.39
C LYS A 13 -0.87 -4.37 21.69
N ASN A 14 -0.24 -5.33 22.39
CA ASN A 14 0.87 -6.11 21.84
C ASN A 14 0.40 -7.01 20.69
N VAL A 15 -0.85 -7.50 20.74
CA VAL A 15 -1.45 -8.25 19.64
C VAL A 15 -1.62 -7.37 18.40
N SER A 16 -2.11 -6.14 18.56
CA SER A 16 -2.25 -5.20 17.44
C SER A 16 -0.92 -4.84 16.80
N ILE A 17 0.09 -4.52 17.62
CA ILE A 17 1.43 -4.19 17.13
C ILE A 17 2.02 -5.39 16.38
N LEU A 18 1.91 -6.60 16.93
CA LEU A 18 2.40 -7.80 16.27
C LEU A 18 1.69 -8.03 14.92
N LEU A 19 0.37 -7.85 14.87
CA LEU A 19 -0.40 -8.02 13.64
C LEU A 19 -0.04 -6.96 12.59
N LEU A 20 0.16 -5.71 13.01
CA LEU A 20 0.62 -4.63 12.14
C LEU A 20 2.01 -4.94 11.55
N ILE A 21 2.97 -5.39 12.37
CA ILE A 21 4.31 -5.78 11.91
C ILE A 21 4.21 -6.92 10.89
N ILE A 22 3.41 -7.96 11.17
CA ILE A 22 3.21 -9.08 10.24
C ILE A 22 2.63 -8.59 8.91
N LEU A 23 1.62 -7.71 8.93
CA LEU A 23 1.03 -7.14 7.71
C LEU A 23 2.04 -6.32 6.91
N ILE A 24 2.90 -5.53 7.59
CA ILE A 24 3.95 -4.75 6.94
C ILE A 24 4.97 -5.68 6.28
N VAL A 25 5.43 -6.73 6.97
CA VAL A 25 6.41 -7.68 6.42
C VAL A 25 5.83 -8.43 5.21
N ILE A 26 4.59 -8.90 5.30
CA ILE A 26 3.90 -9.55 4.18
C ILE A 26 3.74 -8.55 3.02
N GLY A 27 3.27 -7.34 3.30
CA GLY A 27 3.08 -6.30 2.30
C GLY A 27 4.38 -5.87 1.62
N LEU A 28 5.50 -5.86 2.34
CA LEU A 28 6.82 -5.58 1.78
C LEU A 28 7.28 -6.71 0.86
N PHE A 29 7.11 -7.97 1.28
CA PHE A 29 7.49 -9.12 0.46
C PHE A 29 6.66 -9.21 -0.83
N VAL A 30 5.33 -9.13 -0.70
CA VAL A 30 4.41 -9.13 -1.85
C VAL A 30 4.63 -7.90 -2.72
N GLY A 31 4.82 -6.73 -2.10
CA GLY A 31 5.06 -5.47 -2.80
C GLY A 31 6.34 -5.50 -3.64
N ALA A 32 7.43 -6.04 -3.10
CA ALA A 32 8.69 -6.21 -3.83
C ALA A 32 8.51 -7.14 -5.05
N ILE A 33 7.81 -8.26 -4.89
CA ILE A 33 7.51 -9.20 -5.99
C ILE A 33 6.66 -8.51 -7.07
N LEU A 34 5.57 -7.85 -6.67
CA LEU A 34 4.67 -7.15 -7.60
C LEU A 34 5.38 -6.00 -8.31
N SER A 35 6.25 -5.29 -7.60
CA SER A 35 7.03 -4.19 -8.12
C SER A 35 8.05 -4.67 -9.17
N ALA A 36 8.83 -5.70 -8.86
CA ALA A 36 9.76 -6.31 -9.81
C ALA A 36 9.03 -6.83 -11.07
N GLY A 37 7.91 -7.53 -10.88
CA GLY A 37 7.07 -7.99 -11.99
C GLY A 37 6.43 -6.84 -12.79
N SER A 38 6.09 -5.73 -12.14
CA SER A 38 5.53 -4.55 -12.80
C SER A 38 6.58 -3.83 -13.64
N ILE A 39 7.79 -3.62 -13.11
CA ILE A 39 8.89 -2.99 -13.85
C ILE A 39 9.33 -3.85 -15.03
N ASN A 40 9.40 -5.18 -14.85
CA ASN A 40 9.72 -6.07 -15.95
C ASN A 40 8.68 -5.99 -17.08
N ARG A 41 7.38 -5.98 -16.74
CA ARG A 41 6.29 -5.79 -17.71
C ARG A 41 6.32 -4.41 -18.35
N ALA A 42 6.64 -3.37 -17.60
CA ALA A 42 6.77 -2.01 -18.12
C ALA A 42 7.94 -1.93 -19.11
N ASN A 43 9.09 -2.52 -18.79
CA ASN A 43 10.25 -2.61 -19.68
C ASN A 43 9.93 -3.35 -20.98
N GLN A 44 9.21 -4.48 -20.91
CA GLN A 44 8.78 -5.19 -22.12
C GLN A 44 7.89 -4.31 -23.01
N ARG A 45 6.85 -3.70 -22.44
CA ARG A 45 5.93 -2.82 -23.18
C ARG A 45 6.61 -1.61 -23.79
N VAL A 46 7.58 -1.04 -23.07
CA VAL A 46 8.34 0.12 -23.54
C VAL A 46 9.26 -0.30 -24.70
N LYS A 47 9.96 -1.43 -24.60
CA LYS A 47 10.82 -1.96 -25.66
C LYS A 47 10.08 -2.34 -26.94
N ASP A 48 8.83 -2.77 -26.83
CA ASP A 48 7.97 -3.04 -27.99
C ASP A 48 7.66 -1.75 -28.79
N ILE A 49 7.71 -0.58 -28.14
CA ILE A 49 7.42 0.72 -28.73
C ILE A 49 8.72 1.47 -29.10
N ASP A 50 9.72 1.42 -28.24
CA ASP A 50 11.02 2.08 -28.37
C ASP A 50 12.13 1.15 -27.83
N PRO A 51 12.90 0.48 -28.72
CA PRO A 51 13.92 -0.49 -28.33
C PRO A 51 15.02 0.06 -27.42
N ASP A 52 15.28 1.37 -27.48
CA ASP A 52 16.34 2.04 -26.72
C ASP A 52 15.86 2.57 -25.36
N ALA A 53 14.55 2.52 -25.09
CA ALA A 53 13.98 3.05 -23.86
C ALA A 53 14.04 2.04 -22.70
N GLU A 54 14.35 2.54 -21.50
CA GLU A 54 14.48 1.73 -20.29
C GLU A 54 13.74 2.38 -19.11
N VAL A 55 12.96 1.58 -18.38
CA VAL A 55 12.28 1.99 -17.16
C VAL A 55 13.27 2.00 -16.00
N ARG A 56 13.49 3.18 -15.42
CA ARG A 56 14.28 3.31 -14.20
C ARG A 56 13.46 2.83 -12.99
N PRO A 57 13.92 1.84 -12.22
CA PRO A 57 13.12 1.22 -11.17
C PRO A 57 12.86 2.12 -9.95
N GLY A 58 13.78 3.04 -9.61
CA GLY A 58 13.83 3.76 -8.32
C GLY A 58 12.50 4.11 -7.65
N LEU A 59 11.90 5.26 -8.01
CA LEU A 59 10.67 5.74 -7.38
C LEU A 59 9.42 4.91 -7.70
N PRO A 60 9.19 4.43 -8.94
CA PRO A 60 8.10 3.50 -9.23
C PRO A 60 8.13 2.26 -8.34
N PHE A 61 9.31 1.71 -8.06
CA PHE A 61 9.46 0.52 -7.24
C PHE A 61 8.99 0.76 -5.81
N LEU A 62 9.42 1.88 -5.24
CA LEU A 62 9.03 2.30 -3.90
C LEU A 62 7.53 2.58 -3.81
N GLY A 63 6.98 3.26 -4.82
CA GLY A 63 5.55 3.57 -4.89
C GLY A 63 4.68 2.32 -4.90
N ILE A 64 4.99 1.34 -5.76
CA ILE A 64 4.25 0.08 -5.83
C ILE A 64 4.35 -0.69 -4.51
N THR A 65 5.54 -0.76 -3.93
CA THR A 65 5.77 -1.47 -2.66
C THR A 65 4.98 -0.83 -1.52
N LEU A 66 5.01 0.50 -1.42
CA LEU A 66 4.33 1.26 -0.37
C LEU A 66 2.80 1.16 -0.48
N ILE A 67 2.26 1.29 -1.69
CA ILE A 67 0.82 1.10 -1.93
C ILE A 67 0.41 -0.31 -1.52
N THR A 68 1.22 -1.32 -1.85
CA THR A 68 0.95 -2.71 -1.48
C THR A 68 0.90 -2.86 0.05
N ILE A 69 1.85 -2.28 0.79
CA ILE A 69 1.83 -2.27 2.26
C ILE A 69 0.53 -1.63 2.78
N ASN A 70 0.13 -0.47 2.24
CA ASN A 70 -1.11 0.20 2.65
C ASN A 70 -2.36 -0.66 2.41
N ILE A 71 -2.42 -1.39 1.28
CA ILE A 71 -3.50 -2.34 0.98
C ILE A 71 -3.57 -3.44 2.05
N PHE A 72 -2.45 -4.02 2.47
CA PHE A 72 -2.41 -5.04 3.52
C PHE A 72 -2.84 -4.49 4.88
N ILE A 73 -2.39 -3.28 5.24
CA ILE A 73 -2.82 -2.62 6.49
C ILE A 73 -4.32 -2.33 6.45
N LEU A 74 -4.85 -1.81 5.34
CA LEU A 74 -6.28 -1.58 5.14
C LEU A 74 -7.09 -2.87 5.26
N PHE A 75 -6.62 -3.96 4.65
CA PHE A 75 -7.27 -5.26 4.79
C PHE A 75 -7.34 -5.71 6.26
N GLY A 76 -6.25 -5.57 6.99
CA GLY A 76 -6.21 -5.87 8.43
C GLY A 76 -7.11 -4.98 9.28
N LEU A 77 -7.20 -3.69 8.94
CA LEU A 77 -8.10 -2.73 9.57
C LEU A 77 -9.56 -3.10 9.35
N ILE A 78 -9.95 -3.35 8.09
CA ILE A 78 -11.32 -3.76 7.73
C ILE A 78 -11.69 -5.04 8.48
N TYR A 79 -10.82 -6.05 8.47
CA TYR A 79 -11.03 -7.30 9.19
C TYR A 79 -11.23 -7.08 10.70
N THR A 80 -10.36 -6.27 11.32
CA THR A 80 -10.43 -5.98 12.75
C THR A 80 -11.73 -5.26 13.11
N HIS A 81 -12.13 -4.26 12.32
CA HIS A 81 -13.36 -3.50 12.58
C HIS A 81 -14.62 -4.34 12.34
N ILE A 82 -14.64 -5.23 11.33
CA ILE A 82 -15.73 -6.19 11.16
C ILE A 82 -15.84 -7.13 12.38
N SER A 83 -14.71 -7.60 12.90
CA SER A 83 -14.67 -8.45 14.09
C SER A 83 -15.23 -7.74 15.34
N ILE A 84 -14.88 -6.47 15.52
CA ILE A 84 -15.42 -5.63 16.61
C ILE A 84 -16.91 -5.38 16.41
N PHE A 85 -17.32 -5.03 15.18
CA PHE A 85 -18.73 -4.79 14.85
C PHE A 85 -19.62 -5.99 15.16
N LYS A 86 -19.17 -7.22 14.86
CA LYS A 86 -19.90 -8.44 15.20
C LYS A 86 -20.19 -8.56 16.70
N LYS A 87 -19.31 -8.00 17.55
CA LYS A 87 -19.46 -8.04 19.02
C LYS A 87 -20.30 -6.89 19.55
N THR A 88 -20.07 -5.67 19.07
CA THR A 88 -20.71 -4.46 19.63
C THR A 88 -21.99 -4.05 18.92
N LYS A 89 -22.20 -4.47 17.67
CA LYS A 89 -23.31 -4.08 16.79
C LYS A 89 -23.49 -2.55 16.65
N SER A 90 -22.43 -1.78 16.84
CA SER A 90 -22.48 -0.31 16.78
C SER A 90 -22.65 0.20 15.35
N ARG A 91 -23.63 1.10 15.13
CA ARG A 91 -23.87 1.73 13.82
C ARG A 91 -22.70 2.60 13.36
N PHE A 92 -21.95 3.19 14.29
CA PHE A 92 -20.75 3.98 13.97
C PHE A 92 -19.68 3.13 13.25
N LEU A 93 -19.49 1.88 13.69
CA LEU A 93 -18.51 0.98 13.08
C LEU A 93 -18.86 0.62 11.63
N ILE A 94 -20.14 0.60 11.26
CA ILE A 94 -20.54 0.36 9.86
C ILE A 94 -20.04 1.50 8.98
N GLY A 95 -20.26 2.75 9.40
CA GLY A 95 -19.77 3.92 8.67
C GLY A 95 -18.25 3.90 8.52
N LEU A 96 -17.55 3.51 9.57
CA LEU A 96 -16.10 3.37 9.54
C LEU A 96 -15.62 2.24 8.61
N ILE A 97 -16.28 1.09 8.61
CA ILE A 97 -15.97 -0.02 7.69
C ILE A 97 -16.18 0.42 6.23
N LEU A 98 -17.28 1.13 5.94
CA LEU A 98 -17.54 1.66 4.60
C LEU A 98 -16.46 2.65 4.16
N PHE A 99 -16.02 3.54 5.07
CA PHE A 99 -14.92 4.46 4.82
C PHE A 99 -13.61 3.72 4.52
N LEU A 100 -13.28 2.68 5.29
CA LEU A 100 -12.09 1.86 5.05
C LEU A 100 -12.15 1.10 3.72
N ILE A 101 -13.32 0.61 3.32
CA ILE A 101 -13.53 -0.03 2.01
C ILE A 101 -13.30 0.99 0.89
N ALA A 102 -13.78 2.23 1.03
CA ALA A 102 -13.54 3.28 0.05
C ALA A 102 -12.03 3.58 -0.09
N LEU A 103 -11.29 3.65 1.03
CA LEU A 103 -9.83 3.82 1.01
C LEU A 103 -9.10 2.62 0.37
N PHE A 104 -9.61 1.40 0.60
CA PHE A 104 -9.09 0.18 -0.03
C PHE A 104 -9.25 0.23 -1.55
N ILE A 105 -10.44 0.57 -2.04
CA ILE A 105 -10.70 0.74 -3.47
C ILE A 105 -9.80 1.83 -4.05
N LYS A 106 -9.67 2.97 -3.36
CA LYS A 106 -8.76 4.07 -3.76
C LYS A 106 -7.32 3.60 -3.90
N SER A 107 -6.84 2.75 -2.99
CA SER A 107 -5.48 2.21 -3.02
C SER A 107 -5.26 1.25 -4.19
N LEU A 108 -6.27 0.47 -4.58
CA LEU A 108 -6.21 -0.37 -5.79
C LEU A 108 -6.11 0.48 -7.06
N PHE A 109 -6.88 1.56 -7.17
CA PHE A 109 -6.77 2.49 -8.29
C PHE A 109 -5.39 3.15 -8.35
N ALA A 110 -4.85 3.56 -7.21
CA ALA A 110 -3.52 4.17 -7.14
C ALA A 110 -2.41 3.22 -7.63
N TYR A 111 -2.50 1.93 -7.30
CA TYR A 111 -1.59 0.91 -7.84
C TYR A 111 -1.62 0.87 -9.37
N ILE A 112 -2.82 0.83 -9.97
CA ILE A 112 -2.98 0.83 -11.43
C ILE A 112 -2.43 2.14 -12.03
N SER A 113 -2.70 3.28 -11.41
CA SER A 113 -2.20 4.59 -11.86
C SER A 113 -0.67 4.64 -11.88
N ILE A 114 0.03 4.15 -10.85
CA ILE A 114 1.49 4.11 -10.84
C ILE A 114 2.03 3.21 -11.96
N GLN A 115 1.40 2.08 -12.25
CA GLN A 115 1.84 1.20 -13.35
C GLN A 115 1.74 1.90 -14.71
N LEU A 116 0.62 2.57 -14.97
CA LEU A 116 0.41 3.32 -16.20
C LEU A 116 1.41 4.48 -16.31
N LEU A 117 1.62 5.21 -15.21
CA LEU A 117 2.55 6.32 -15.16
C LEU A 117 4.00 5.88 -15.41
N THR A 118 4.37 4.70 -14.91
CA THR A 118 5.71 4.11 -15.11
C THR A 118 5.99 3.84 -16.59
N VAL A 119 5.00 3.32 -17.32
CA VAL A 119 5.12 3.10 -18.77
C VAL A 119 5.17 4.43 -19.52
N ALA A 120 4.27 5.36 -19.19
CA ALA A 120 4.16 6.64 -19.89
C ALA A 120 5.42 7.50 -19.77
N THR A 121 6.09 7.45 -18.62
CA THR A 121 7.27 8.27 -18.32
C THR A 121 8.58 7.70 -18.85
N ALA A 122 8.58 6.43 -19.27
CA ALA A 122 9.74 5.77 -19.84
C ALA A 122 9.86 5.93 -21.37
N LEU A 123 8.80 6.35 -22.06
CA LEU A 123 8.82 6.54 -23.52
C LEU A 123 9.63 7.78 -23.89
N LYS A 124 10.62 7.64 -24.79
CA LYS A 124 11.51 8.72 -25.26
C LYS A 124 10.77 9.84 -26.01
N TYR A 125 9.63 9.52 -26.63
CA TYR A 125 8.73 10.48 -27.29
C TYR A 125 7.85 11.27 -26.31
N SER A 126 7.88 10.96 -25.02
CA SER A 126 7.22 11.82 -24.05
C SER A 126 7.94 13.17 -24.00
N ASN A 127 7.18 14.25 -24.19
CA ASN A 127 7.71 15.61 -24.07
C ASN A 127 8.45 15.74 -22.75
N ILE A 128 9.64 16.35 -22.74
CA ILE A 128 10.47 16.54 -21.53
C ILE A 128 9.63 17.20 -20.42
N ALA A 129 8.77 18.15 -20.77
CA ALA A 129 7.83 18.80 -19.87
C ALA A 129 6.80 17.82 -19.24
N ILE A 130 6.36 16.79 -19.97
CA ILE A 130 5.43 15.76 -19.46
C ILE A 130 6.16 14.81 -18.49
N VAL A 131 7.41 14.45 -18.78
CA VAL A 131 8.23 13.63 -17.87
C VAL A 131 8.53 14.36 -16.57
N GLU A 132 8.82 15.67 -16.65
CA GLU A 132 9.10 16.47 -15.47
C GLU A 132 7.85 16.71 -14.61
N THR A 133 6.69 16.96 -15.24
CA THR A 133 5.43 17.28 -14.54
C THR A 133 4.66 16.05 -14.08
N LEU A 134 4.54 15.01 -14.89
CA LEU A 134 3.81 13.79 -14.54
C LEU A 134 4.72 12.71 -13.98
N GLY A 135 6.00 12.72 -14.31
CA GLY A 135 6.89 11.63 -13.95
C GLY A 135 7.33 11.58 -12.50
N PHE A 136 8.30 10.71 -12.27
CA PHE A 136 8.86 10.44 -10.95
C PHE A 136 10.07 11.34 -10.65
N SER A 137 10.04 12.59 -11.11
CA SER A 137 11.00 13.60 -10.67
C SER A 137 10.67 14.05 -9.24
N GLY A 138 11.59 14.74 -8.55
CA GLY A 138 11.38 15.21 -7.17
C GLY A 138 10.17 16.14 -6.96
N GLY A 139 9.59 16.69 -8.03
CA GLY A 139 8.36 17.49 -8.01
C GLY A 139 7.26 17.02 -8.96
N GLY A 140 7.48 15.90 -9.67
CA GLY A 140 6.50 15.35 -10.59
C GLY A 140 5.35 14.65 -9.88
N PHE A 141 4.22 14.51 -10.57
CA PHE A 141 3.00 13.91 -10.03
C PHE A 141 3.25 12.51 -9.44
N GLY A 142 4.12 11.71 -10.05
CA GLY A 142 4.53 10.40 -9.52
C GLY A 142 5.21 10.48 -8.15
N GLY A 143 6.06 11.48 -7.93
CA GLY A 143 6.69 11.73 -6.62
C GLY A 143 5.68 12.19 -5.56
N ILE A 144 4.77 13.09 -5.93
CA ILE A 144 3.70 13.56 -5.03
C ILE A 144 2.77 12.42 -4.62
N LEU A 145 2.41 11.52 -5.55
CA LEU A 145 1.62 10.33 -5.26
C LEU A 145 2.31 9.42 -4.24
N ILE A 146 3.62 9.19 -4.40
CA ILE A 146 4.39 8.39 -3.44
C ILE A 146 4.39 9.06 -2.07
N LEU A 147 4.63 10.36 -2.00
CA LEU A 147 4.62 11.13 -0.75
C LEU A 147 3.25 11.04 -0.06
N TYR A 148 2.16 11.17 -0.82
CA TYR A 148 0.81 10.98 -0.31
C TYR A 148 0.65 9.59 0.35
N HIS A 149 1.17 8.53 -0.29
CA HIS A 149 1.08 7.17 0.25
C HIS A 149 1.98 6.95 1.47
N VAL A 150 3.05 7.73 1.64
CA VAL A 150 3.87 7.73 2.87
C VAL A 150 3.05 8.27 4.03
N PHE A 151 2.34 9.39 3.83
CA PHE A 151 1.44 9.91 4.86
C PHE A 151 0.29 8.95 5.17
N GLU A 152 -0.31 8.36 4.14
CA GLU A 152 -1.35 7.35 4.31
C GLU A 152 -0.85 6.15 5.13
N PHE A 153 0.37 5.68 4.88
CA PHE A 153 0.99 4.60 5.67
C PHE A 153 1.07 4.93 7.17
N PHE A 154 1.53 6.14 7.52
CA PHE A 154 1.60 6.56 8.92
C PHE A 154 0.22 6.67 9.55
N VAL A 155 -0.75 7.29 8.85
CA VAL A 155 -2.12 7.42 9.33
C VAL A 155 -2.76 6.05 9.56
N LEU A 156 -2.63 5.12 8.60
CA LEU A 156 -3.18 3.77 8.72
C LEU A 156 -2.52 2.97 9.84
N SER A 157 -1.21 3.14 10.05
CA SER A 157 -0.47 2.48 11.13
C SER A 157 -0.93 2.96 12.51
N ILE A 158 -1.09 4.27 12.68
CA ILE A 158 -1.65 4.86 13.91
C ILE A 158 -3.09 4.39 14.11
N PHE A 159 -3.90 4.42 13.05
CA PHE A 159 -5.28 3.99 13.11
C PHE A 159 -5.41 2.52 13.48
N PHE A 160 -4.53 1.66 12.95
CA PHE A 160 -4.45 0.24 13.30
C PHE A 160 -4.12 0.07 14.78
N TYR A 161 -3.12 0.80 15.28
CA TYR A 161 -2.71 0.75 16.68
C TYR A 161 -3.85 1.14 17.63
N VAL A 162 -4.54 2.24 17.34
CA VAL A 162 -5.64 2.77 18.18
C VAL A 162 -6.90 1.88 18.12
N SER A 163 -7.12 1.14 17.03
CA SER A 163 -8.35 0.32 16.83
C SER A 163 -8.58 -0.79 17.87
N ARG A 164 -7.61 -1.09 18.74
CA ARG A 164 -7.77 -2.05 19.85
C ARG A 164 -7.43 -1.47 21.22
N GLU A 165 -7.48 -0.15 21.38
CA GLU A 165 -7.74 0.45 22.69
C GLU A 165 -9.19 0.17 23.13
#